data_AF-A0A927HXR6-F1
#
_entry.id   AF-A0A927HXR6-F1
#
_cell.length_a   1.000
_cell.length_b   1.000
_cell.length_c   1.000
_cell.angle_alpha   90.00
_cell.angle_beta   90.00
_cell.angle_gamma   90.00
#
_symmetry.space_group_name_H-M   'P 1'
#
loop_
_entity.id
_entity.type
_entity.pdbx_description
1 polymer ?
#
loop_
_entity_poly.entity_id
_entity_poly.type
_entity_poly.pdbx_seq_one_letter_code
_entity_poly.pdbx_strand_id
1 'polypeptide(L)'
;MTRRSLLGSVAAISLARPSFAAEAGDPIRKLVIVSAAQASDPQEFQAAQLLAQSWRQLGLEIEVRGLPRPQLSALVWNTREKWDMTMWRMVGRPERSDPDELTYNLFNPSTADKGYNFVNYINKDYMAEAEAQRAELDKDKRQQIVYKTQELIAKDQPYIFLVYPKNVFAFDKTIWDQASFIDQPGIGVRSFWTFLRVKPLTAQKDMICNASEALIAINPLYISGAIDSWLTELIWDRLMRIDANGLPAPWAAEKITYVDPTTIDATIRAGQKWHDGKPLTVEDVVFSFQAPAFGNKSPMYKPFVASIKEVKAIDDRTVRFTLTAPSAAFEASTLAKINLIPKHVWEPILKNLENKPENAETVQEPLPIGSGPFKVARFKLQEEVVLEANTDYWEKPKIDRWILRIVTNTGATLGMLGRGEINFLSDYRGDPAILADFAKQNTKINVVSTTDMGFRFLAPNQRRPPFDDAAFRRALSMATNRQLMAQAAWNGYAEPANSIISPALKFWAKPGISDTKPDLNGAKKALADAGYVMVGKKLHYPKGVKETTQGE
;
A
#
# COMPACT_ATOMS: atom_id res chain seq x y z
N MET A 1 84.42 8.55 46.60
CA MET A 1 83.29 8.31 47.53
C MET A 1 82.73 9.68 47.86
N THR A 2 81.48 10.06 47.64
CA THR A 2 80.22 9.39 47.98
C THR A 2 79.07 10.03 47.16
N ARG A 3 78.11 9.21 46.72
CA ARG A 3 76.93 9.61 45.92
C ARG A 3 76.06 10.63 46.66
N ARG A 4 75.66 11.72 45.98
CA ARG A 4 74.53 12.58 46.35
C ARG A 4 73.29 12.15 45.57
N SER A 5 72.19 12.02 46.30
CA SER A 5 70.83 11.73 45.86
C SER A 5 70.26 12.87 45.00
N LEU A 6 69.66 12.53 43.87
CA LEU A 6 68.78 13.39 43.09
C LEU A 6 67.37 12.80 43.15
N LEU A 7 66.51 13.46 43.92
CA LEU A 7 65.07 13.24 43.95
C LEU A 7 64.48 13.78 42.64
N GLY A 8 64.00 12.88 41.78
CA GLY A 8 63.20 13.23 40.61
C GLY A 8 61.73 13.43 41.02
N SER A 9 61.27 14.68 40.96
CA SER A 9 59.86 15.03 41.11
C SER A 9 59.09 14.68 39.83
N VAL A 10 58.22 13.68 39.91
CA VAL A 10 57.25 13.33 38.86
C VAL A 10 56.05 14.26 38.99
N ALA A 11 55.90 15.20 38.06
CA ALA A 11 54.68 15.99 37.93
C ALA A 11 53.61 15.13 37.22
N ALA A 12 52.67 14.58 37.99
CA ALA A 12 51.48 13.95 37.45
C ALA A 12 50.52 15.03 36.93
N ILE A 13 50.49 15.23 35.62
CA ILE A 13 49.44 16.01 34.97
C ILE A 13 48.17 15.16 34.98
N SER A 14 47.29 15.39 35.95
CA SER A 14 45.93 14.86 35.92
C SER A 14 45.15 15.58 34.82
N LEU A 15 45.06 14.96 33.64
CA LEU A 15 44.06 15.35 32.65
C LEU A 15 42.68 15.05 33.25
N ALA A 16 42.03 16.08 33.78
CA ALA A 16 40.61 16.02 34.09
C ALA A 16 39.86 15.69 32.80
N ARG A 17 39.47 14.42 32.63
CA ARG A 17 38.50 14.03 31.60
C ARG A 17 37.21 14.80 31.93
N PRO A 18 36.57 15.48 30.96
CA PRO A 18 35.29 16.11 31.21
C PRO A 18 34.32 15.06 31.79
N SER A 19 33.60 15.43 32.85
CA SER A 19 32.71 14.55 33.63
C SER A 19 31.55 13.93 32.82
N PHE A 20 31.34 14.35 31.57
CA PHE A 20 30.29 13.83 30.69
C PHE A 20 30.36 12.31 30.47
N ALA A 21 31.55 11.69 30.50
CA ALA A 21 31.68 10.25 30.34
C ALA A 21 31.11 9.45 31.53
N ALA A 22 30.98 10.06 32.72
CA ALA A 22 30.41 9.43 33.91
C ALA A 22 28.86 9.47 33.93
N GLU A 23 28.25 10.20 32.98
CA GLU A 23 26.80 10.38 32.87
C GLU A 23 26.19 9.74 31.61
N ALA A 24 27.01 9.15 30.73
CA ALA A 24 26.54 8.44 29.55
C ALA A 24 26.37 6.93 29.82
N GLY A 25 25.37 6.32 29.19
CA GLY A 25 25.27 4.86 29.05
C GLY A 25 26.24 4.32 27.98
N ASP A 26 25.99 3.09 27.55
CA ASP A 26 26.80 2.46 26.50
C ASP A 26 26.71 3.25 25.18
N PRO A 27 27.75 3.19 24.31
CA PRO A 27 27.66 3.74 22.97
C PRO A 27 26.57 3.01 22.16
N ILE A 28 25.76 3.74 21.41
CA ILE A 28 24.83 3.12 20.47
C ILE A 28 25.64 2.35 19.43
N ARG A 29 25.31 1.08 19.20
CA ARG A 29 25.98 0.25 18.18
C ARG A 29 25.79 0.81 16.76
N LYS A 30 26.51 0.25 15.80
CA LYS A 30 26.22 0.48 14.38
C LYS A 30 24.82 -0.03 14.04
N LEU A 31 23.98 0.81 13.45
CA LEU A 31 22.63 0.46 13.05
C LEU A 31 22.57 0.19 11.55
N VAL A 32 21.81 -0.84 11.15
CA VAL A 32 21.70 -1.25 9.74
C VAL A 32 20.32 -0.93 9.18
N ILE A 33 20.28 -0.16 8.09
CA ILE A 33 19.10 -0.02 7.23
C ILE A 33 19.19 -1.09 6.13
N VAL A 34 18.29 -2.07 6.16
CA VAL A 34 18.13 -3.03 5.05
C VAL A 34 17.10 -2.53 4.05
N SER A 35 17.50 -2.41 2.80
CA SER A 35 16.72 -1.88 1.68
C SER A 35 16.71 -2.88 0.53
N ALA A 36 15.78 -2.75 -0.42
CA ALA A 36 15.99 -3.36 -1.73
C ALA A 36 17.32 -2.88 -2.32
N ALA A 37 17.99 -3.78 -3.04
CA ALA A 37 19.20 -3.46 -3.77
C ALA A 37 18.94 -2.35 -4.79
N GLN A 38 19.94 -1.49 -5.01
CA GLN A 38 19.85 -0.35 -5.94
C GLN A 38 19.38 -0.76 -7.35
N ALA A 39 19.82 -1.92 -7.84
CA ALA A 39 19.43 -2.43 -9.16
C ALA A 39 17.94 -2.82 -9.25
N SER A 40 17.29 -3.10 -8.11
CA SER A 40 15.88 -3.51 -8.05
C SER A 40 14.95 -2.35 -7.70
N ASP A 41 15.35 -1.45 -6.81
CA ASP A 41 14.58 -0.27 -6.41
C ASP A 41 15.54 0.90 -6.11
N PRO A 42 15.99 1.63 -7.14
CA PRO A 42 16.99 2.69 -6.98
C PRO A 42 16.48 3.84 -6.12
N GLN A 43 15.18 4.14 -6.19
CA GLN A 43 14.53 5.20 -5.40
C GLN A 43 14.57 4.86 -3.90
N GLU A 44 14.19 3.64 -3.53
CA GLU A 44 14.24 3.18 -2.14
C GLU A 44 15.67 3.17 -1.59
N PHE A 45 16.64 2.67 -2.36
CA PHE A 45 18.04 2.62 -1.92
C PHE A 45 18.64 4.02 -1.74
N GLN A 46 18.34 4.95 -2.65
CA GLN A 46 18.79 6.34 -2.54
C GLN A 46 18.15 7.04 -1.34
N ALA A 47 16.85 6.81 -1.08
CA ALA A 47 16.17 7.31 0.11
C ALA A 47 16.84 6.81 1.41
N ALA A 48 17.22 5.53 1.47
CA ALA A 48 17.96 4.97 2.60
C ALA A 48 19.31 5.66 2.83
N GLN A 49 20.04 5.98 1.76
CA GLN A 49 21.31 6.72 1.85
C GLN A 49 21.11 8.15 2.39
N LEU A 50 20.06 8.84 1.95
CA LEU A 50 19.73 10.19 2.45
C LEU A 50 19.36 10.18 3.94
N LEU A 51 18.63 9.15 4.39
CA LEU A 51 18.36 8.93 5.82
C LEU A 51 19.67 8.71 6.60
N ALA A 52 20.50 7.78 6.14
CA ALA A 52 21.78 7.49 6.76
C ALA A 52 22.69 8.72 6.86
N GLN A 53 22.75 9.55 5.80
CA GLN A 53 23.50 10.80 5.79
C GLN A 53 22.97 11.79 6.85
N SER A 54 21.66 11.90 6.99
CA SER A 54 21.04 12.81 7.97
C SER A 54 21.28 12.33 9.40
N TRP A 55 21.12 11.03 9.65
CA TRP A 55 21.25 10.46 10.99
C TRP A 55 22.69 10.33 11.48
N ARG A 56 23.68 10.21 10.58
CA ARG A 56 25.10 10.34 10.96
C ARG A 56 25.42 11.69 11.60
N GLN A 57 24.69 12.75 11.27
CA GLN A 57 24.85 14.08 11.90
C GLN A 57 24.30 14.13 13.34
N LEU A 58 23.56 13.11 13.77
CA LEU A 58 23.11 12.91 15.15
C LEU A 58 24.13 12.09 15.99
N GLY A 59 25.28 11.72 15.41
CA GLY A 59 26.29 10.90 16.09
C GLY A 59 26.06 9.40 16.00
N LEU A 60 25.17 8.96 15.10
CA LEU A 60 24.89 7.55 14.83
C LEU A 60 25.80 6.99 13.75
N GLU A 61 26.22 5.73 13.90
CA GLU A 61 26.89 4.99 12.85
C GLU A 61 25.85 4.17 12.08
N ILE A 62 25.57 4.56 10.84
CA ILE A 62 24.53 3.93 10.00
C ILE A 62 25.15 3.24 8.79
N GLU A 63 24.82 1.97 8.59
CA GLU A 63 25.09 1.20 7.37
C GLU A 63 23.81 1.04 6.54
N VAL A 64 23.90 1.12 5.22
CA VAL A 64 22.80 0.79 4.31
C VAL A 64 23.18 -0.46 3.53
N ARG A 65 22.37 -1.51 3.69
CA ARG A 65 22.59 -2.82 3.09
C ARG A 65 21.48 -3.13 2.10
N GLY A 66 21.83 -3.18 0.81
CA GLY A 66 20.90 -3.54 -0.26
C GLY A 66 20.80 -5.05 -0.44
N LEU A 67 19.59 -5.59 -0.45
CA LEU A 67 19.32 -7.02 -0.64
C LEU A 67 18.38 -7.26 -1.84
N PRO A 68 18.51 -8.38 -2.56
CA PRO A 68 17.48 -8.83 -3.50
C PRO A 68 16.12 -8.95 -2.80
N ARG A 69 15.03 -8.59 -3.46
CA ARG A 69 13.68 -8.56 -2.83
C ARG A 69 13.26 -9.85 -2.13
N PRO A 70 13.50 -11.06 -2.68
CA PRO A 70 13.16 -12.31 -1.97
C PRO A 70 13.91 -12.47 -0.65
N GLN A 71 15.21 -12.10 -0.61
CA GLN A 71 16.03 -12.18 0.60
C GLN A 71 15.61 -11.14 1.64
N LEU A 72 15.33 -9.91 1.18
CA LEU A 72 14.82 -8.86 2.05
C LEU A 72 13.47 -9.26 2.67
N SER A 73 12.56 -9.80 1.86
CA SER A 73 11.27 -10.30 2.32
C SER A 73 11.44 -11.41 3.36
N ALA A 74 12.30 -12.39 3.09
CA ALA A 74 12.59 -13.46 4.04
C ALA A 74 13.18 -12.93 5.37
N LEU A 75 14.12 -11.99 5.31
CA LEU A 75 14.70 -11.36 6.50
C LEU A 75 13.63 -10.63 7.34
N VAL A 76 12.77 -9.84 6.69
CA VAL A 76 11.76 -9.04 7.40
C VAL A 76 10.68 -9.93 8.00
N TRP A 77 10.15 -10.89 7.23
CA TRP A 77 8.99 -11.68 7.64
C TRP A 77 9.31 -12.89 8.49
N ASN A 78 10.48 -13.53 8.29
CA ASN A 78 10.83 -14.79 8.94
C ASN A 78 11.84 -14.63 10.09
N THR A 79 12.45 -13.46 10.24
CA THR A 79 13.45 -13.18 11.30
C THR A 79 13.22 -11.80 11.92
N ARG A 80 12.01 -11.56 12.45
CA ARG A 80 11.55 -10.27 13.00
C ARG A 80 12.41 -9.74 14.14
N GLU A 81 13.22 -10.59 14.76
CA GLU A 81 14.10 -10.30 15.88
C GLU A 81 15.52 -9.86 15.47
N LYS A 82 15.91 -9.98 14.18
CA LYS A 82 17.31 -9.87 13.75
C LYS A 82 17.71 -8.58 13.05
N TRP A 83 16.77 -7.79 12.54
CA TRP A 83 17.08 -6.57 11.79
C TRP A 83 16.74 -5.31 12.59
N ASP A 84 17.50 -4.23 12.38
CA ASP A 84 17.33 -2.95 13.07
C ASP A 84 16.25 -2.09 12.40
N MET A 85 16.42 -1.80 11.11
CA MET A 85 15.50 -0.98 10.33
C MET A 85 15.38 -1.53 8.91
N THR A 86 14.19 -1.43 8.31
CA THR A 86 14.02 -1.79 6.90
C THR A 86 13.26 -0.72 6.12
N MET A 87 13.65 -0.50 4.86
CA MET A 87 12.85 0.28 3.93
C MET A 87 11.69 -0.56 3.40
N TRP A 88 10.49 0.01 3.39
CA TRP A 88 9.31 -0.68 2.89
C TRP A 88 8.30 0.28 2.26
N ARG A 89 7.22 -0.31 1.74
CA ARG A 89 6.14 0.43 1.07
C ARG A 89 4.77 -0.14 1.35
N MET A 90 3.79 0.75 1.45
CA MET A 90 2.38 0.42 1.26
C MET A 90 1.99 0.79 -0.17
N VAL A 91 1.44 -0.17 -0.91
CA VAL A 91 0.98 0.04 -2.30
C VAL A 91 -0.46 0.54 -2.28
N GLY A 92 -0.79 1.56 -3.08
CA GLY A 92 -2.18 2.00 -3.22
C GLY A 92 -3.03 0.97 -3.96
N ARG A 93 -4.24 0.73 -3.44
CA ARG A 93 -5.25 -0.13 -4.05
C ARG A 93 -6.64 0.43 -3.74
N PRO A 94 -7.64 0.35 -4.63
CA PRO A 94 -8.93 1.00 -4.40
C PRO A 94 -9.55 0.63 -3.04
N GLU A 95 -9.50 -0.63 -2.63
CA GLU A 95 -10.04 -1.10 -1.34
C GLU A 95 -9.37 -0.49 -0.10
N ARG A 96 -8.17 0.09 -0.23
CA ARG A 96 -7.44 0.81 0.83
C ARG A 96 -7.82 2.28 0.95
N SER A 97 -8.82 2.71 0.18
CA SER A 97 -9.44 4.02 0.35
C SER A 97 -10.16 4.15 1.71
N ASP A 98 -10.59 3.03 2.29
CA ASP A 98 -11.01 2.97 3.69
C ASP A 98 -9.78 2.81 4.61
N PRO A 99 -9.70 3.59 5.71
CA PRO A 99 -8.51 3.64 6.56
C PRO A 99 -8.33 2.43 7.48
N ASP A 100 -9.24 1.45 7.50
CA ASP A 100 -9.17 0.32 8.44
C ASP A 100 -7.86 -0.47 8.33
N GLU A 101 -7.43 -0.82 7.11
CA GLU A 101 -6.18 -1.55 6.92
C GLU A 101 -4.97 -0.72 7.40
N LEU A 102 -5.01 0.60 7.20
CA LEU A 102 -3.91 1.51 7.54
C LEU A 102 -3.85 1.83 9.04
N THR A 103 -5.00 1.84 9.71
CA THR A 103 -5.11 2.19 11.13
C THR A 103 -5.05 0.94 12.03
N TYR A 104 -5.74 -0.15 11.67
CA TYR A 104 -5.76 -1.36 12.49
C TYR A 104 -4.63 -2.33 12.10
N ASN A 105 -4.59 -2.80 10.86
CA ASN A 105 -3.73 -3.95 10.52
C ASN A 105 -2.22 -3.65 10.66
N LEU A 106 -1.79 -2.43 10.34
CA LEU A 106 -0.37 -2.04 10.39
C LEU A 106 0.19 -1.87 11.81
N PHE A 107 -0.67 -1.64 12.81
CA PHE A 107 -0.24 -1.11 14.11
C PHE A 107 -0.92 -1.77 15.31
N ASN A 108 -1.94 -2.61 15.12
CA ASN A 108 -2.56 -3.34 16.23
C ASN A 108 -1.60 -4.44 16.75
N PRO A 109 -1.42 -4.61 18.07
CA PRO A 109 -0.59 -5.68 18.62
C PRO A 109 -1.01 -7.10 18.22
N SER A 110 -2.29 -7.33 17.93
CA SER A 110 -2.80 -8.63 17.47
C SER A 110 -2.18 -9.09 16.14
N THR A 111 -1.55 -8.16 15.40
CA THR A 111 -0.87 -8.45 14.13
C THR A 111 0.66 -8.44 14.27
N ALA A 112 1.21 -8.34 15.48
CA ALA A 112 2.65 -8.16 15.70
C ALA A 112 3.50 -9.41 15.44
N ASP A 113 2.96 -10.61 15.67
CA ASP A 113 3.73 -11.85 15.54
C ASP A 113 3.83 -12.34 14.09
N LYS A 114 2.69 -12.35 13.39
CA LYS A 114 2.58 -12.91 12.02
C LYS A 114 1.94 -11.96 11.00
N GLY A 115 1.45 -10.80 11.43
CA GLY A 115 0.76 -9.82 10.57
C GLY A 115 1.58 -8.57 10.28
N TYR A 116 0.90 -7.48 9.91
CA TYR A 116 1.51 -6.27 9.38
C TYR A 116 2.09 -5.30 10.42
N ASN A 117 1.85 -5.48 11.73
CA ASN A 117 2.61 -4.80 12.77
C ASN A 117 3.99 -5.45 12.99
N PHE A 118 4.75 -5.60 11.91
CA PHE A 118 6.04 -6.29 11.93
C PHE A 118 7.13 -5.54 12.69
N VAL A 119 6.91 -4.26 13.00
CA VAL A 119 7.80 -3.43 13.83
C VAL A 119 7.55 -3.54 15.34
N ASN A 120 6.50 -4.25 15.77
CA ASN A 120 6.12 -4.37 17.19
C ASN A 120 5.73 -3.06 17.87
N TYR A 121 4.98 -2.19 17.18
CA TYR A 121 4.44 -1.00 17.80
C TYR A 121 3.34 -1.36 18.80
N ILE A 122 3.44 -0.83 20.02
CA ILE A 122 2.47 -1.06 21.09
C ILE A 122 2.14 0.29 21.73
N ASN A 123 0.91 0.75 21.56
CA ASN A 123 0.36 1.91 22.24
C ASN A 123 -1.12 1.67 22.55
N LYS A 124 -1.50 1.75 23.82
CA LYS A 124 -2.87 1.45 24.28
C LYS A 124 -3.89 2.49 23.81
N ASP A 125 -3.51 3.78 23.82
CA ASP A 125 -4.38 4.86 23.36
C ASP A 125 -4.63 4.72 21.86
N TYR A 126 -3.57 4.44 21.09
CA TYR A 126 -3.70 4.18 19.65
C TYR A 126 -4.60 2.98 19.36
N MET A 127 -4.40 1.88 20.10
CA MET A 127 -5.19 0.66 19.94
C MET A 127 -6.68 0.92 20.20
N ALA A 128 -7.00 1.65 21.26
CA ALA A 128 -8.38 2.01 21.58
C ALA A 128 -9.04 2.81 20.44
N GLU A 129 -8.35 3.79 19.87
CA GLU A 129 -8.87 4.56 18.72
C GLU A 129 -8.99 3.72 17.45
N ALA A 130 -7.99 2.87 17.16
CA ALA A 130 -8.00 1.98 16.01
C ALA A 130 -9.11 0.91 16.09
N GLU A 131 -9.50 0.49 17.29
CA GLU A 131 -10.64 -0.39 17.54
C GLU A 131 -11.97 0.38 17.48
N ALA A 132 -12.03 1.59 18.06
CA ALA A 132 -13.23 2.42 18.05
C ALA A 132 -13.67 2.78 16.62
N GLN A 133 -12.74 3.13 15.72
CA GLN A 133 -13.11 3.46 14.34
C GLN A 133 -13.73 2.27 13.58
N ARG A 134 -13.45 1.02 14.00
CA ARG A 134 -14.05 -0.17 13.38
C ARG A 134 -15.52 -0.35 13.74
N ALA A 135 -15.92 0.11 14.92
CA ALA A 135 -17.29 -0.02 15.41
C ALA A 135 -18.17 1.21 15.07
N GLU A 136 -17.56 2.35 14.75
CA GLU A 136 -18.29 3.60 14.47
C GLU A 136 -18.85 3.64 13.04
N LEU A 137 -20.17 3.47 12.90
CA LEU A 137 -20.85 3.45 11.60
C LEU A 137 -21.17 4.87 11.07
N ASP A 138 -21.16 5.89 11.94
CA ASP A 138 -21.29 7.28 11.54
C ASP A 138 -19.97 7.76 10.91
N LYS A 139 -20.00 8.04 9.60
CA LYS A 139 -18.79 8.35 8.81
C LYS A 139 -18.06 9.60 9.32
N ASP A 140 -18.78 10.63 9.78
CA ASP A 140 -18.18 11.88 10.24
C ASP A 140 -17.55 11.71 11.64
N LYS A 141 -18.20 10.96 12.54
CA LYS A 141 -17.60 10.60 13.83
C LYS A 141 -16.39 9.70 13.65
N ARG A 142 -16.49 8.71 12.76
CA ARG A 142 -15.38 7.80 12.42
C ARG A 142 -14.18 8.57 11.88
N GLN A 143 -14.40 9.58 11.04
CA GLN A 143 -13.33 10.46 10.54
C GLN A 143 -12.56 11.12 11.69
N GLN A 144 -13.24 11.63 12.71
CA GLN A 144 -12.57 12.28 13.85
C GLN A 144 -11.69 11.29 14.63
N ILE A 145 -12.16 10.04 14.81
CA ILE A 145 -11.36 8.96 15.41
C ILE A 145 -10.12 8.67 14.54
N VAL A 146 -10.30 8.57 13.22
CA VAL A 146 -9.21 8.35 12.25
C VAL A 146 -8.22 9.52 12.21
N TYR A 147 -8.64 10.75 12.48
CA TYR A 147 -7.71 11.88 12.65
C TYR A 147 -6.84 11.71 13.89
N LYS A 148 -7.43 11.26 15.01
CA LYS A 148 -6.70 11.01 16.25
C LYS A 148 -5.69 9.87 16.12
N THR A 149 -6.00 8.80 15.39
CA THR A 149 -5.02 7.73 15.11
C THR A 149 -3.82 8.28 14.34
N GLN A 150 -4.03 9.14 13.34
CA GLN A 150 -2.93 9.77 12.59
C GLN A 150 -2.08 10.70 13.49
N GLU A 151 -2.69 11.48 14.38
CA GLU A 151 -1.96 12.32 15.34
C GLU A 151 -1.06 11.49 16.28
N LEU A 152 -1.58 10.37 16.79
CA LEU A 152 -0.82 9.46 17.65
C LEU A 152 0.35 8.82 16.89
N ILE A 153 0.14 8.39 15.65
CA ILE A 153 1.23 7.86 14.81
C ILE A 153 2.26 8.94 14.49
N ALA A 154 1.83 10.16 14.17
CA ALA A 154 2.72 11.29 13.92
C ALA A 154 3.52 11.68 15.17
N LYS A 155 2.96 11.49 16.36
CA LYS A 155 3.65 11.72 17.65
C LYS A 155 4.64 10.60 17.98
N ASP A 156 4.28 9.34 17.75
CA ASP A 156 5.08 8.20 18.18
C ASP A 156 6.10 7.73 17.14
N GLN A 157 5.89 8.10 15.88
CA GLN A 157 6.74 7.76 14.74
C GLN A 157 7.11 6.26 14.72
N PRO A 158 6.13 5.34 14.74
CA PRO A 158 6.41 3.91 14.66
C PRO A 158 7.03 3.52 13.31
N TYR A 159 6.74 4.30 12.28
CA TYR A 159 7.47 4.37 11.02
C TYR A 159 8.04 5.77 10.85
N ILE A 160 9.15 5.86 10.13
CA ILE A 160 9.65 7.10 9.57
C ILE A 160 9.08 7.21 8.15
N PHE A 161 7.93 7.88 8.01
CA PHE A 161 7.30 8.13 6.72
C PHE A 161 8.17 9.04 5.86
N LEU A 162 8.21 8.76 4.57
CA LEU A 162 9.12 9.41 3.63
C LEU A 162 8.35 10.25 2.62
N VAL A 163 7.65 9.56 1.70
CA VAL A 163 6.92 10.20 0.62
C VAL A 163 5.67 9.40 0.22
N TYR A 164 4.68 10.09 -0.35
CA TYR A 164 3.62 9.54 -1.20
C TYR A 164 4.07 9.66 -2.66
N PRO A 165 4.46 8.56 -3.34
CA PRO A 165 4.86 8.62 -4.75
C PRO A 165 3.73 9.13 -5.63
N LYS A 166 4.05 9.69 -6.81
CA LYS A 166 3.06 9.98 -7.85
C LYS A 166 3.06 8.88 -8.89
N ASN A 167 1.89 8.33 -9.18
CA ASN A 167 1.67 7.48 -10.34
C ASN A 167 1.59 8.36 -11.58
N VAL A 168 2.30 7.99 -12.64
CA VAL A 168 2.38 8.77 -13.89
C VAL A 168 1.76 7.97 -15.02
N PHE A 169 0.90 8.63 -15.78
CA PHE A 169 0.18 8.06 -16.91
C PHE A 169 0.33 8.97 -18.12
N ALA A 170 0.15 8.40 -19.31
CA ALA A 170 0.05 9.20 -20.52
C ALA A 170 -0.98 8.63 -21.48
N PHE A 171 -1.60 9.46 -22.31
CA PHE A 171 -2.55 9.00 -23.33
C PHE A 171 -2.50 9.86 -24.57
N ASP A 172 -2.96 9.29 -25.68
CA ASP A 172 -3.18 10.02 -26.92
C ASP A 172 -4.46 10.87 -26.83
N LYS A 173 -4.31 12.17 -26.65
CA LYS A 173 -5.42 13.14 -26.51
C LYS A 173 -6.12 13.45 -27.83
N THR A 174 -5.64 12.89 -28.94
CA THR A 174 -6.34 12.95 -30.24
C THR A 174 -7.31 11.78 -30.40
N ILE A 175 -7.12 10.72 -29.62
CA ILE A 175 -8.03 9.56 -29.57
C ILE A 175 -9.03 9.70 -28.43
N TRP A 176 -8.60 10.17 -27.25
CA TRP A 176 -9.41 10.20 -26.04
C TRP A 176 -9.71 11.62 -25.58
N ASP A 177 -10.98 11.89 -25.25
CA ASP A 177 -11.39 13.15 -24.62
C ASP A 177 -10.79 13.25 -23.21
N GLN A 178 -9.82 14.13 -23.04
CA GLN A 178 -9.15 14.35 -21.76
C GLN A 178 -10.13 14.66 -20.62
N ALA A 179 -11.22 15.39 -20.88
CA ALA A 179 -12.19 15.76 -19.87
C ALA A 179 -13.05 14.58 -19.38
N SER A 180 -13.01 13.45 -20.10
CA SER A 180 -13.74 12.23 -19.75
C SER A 180 -12.95 11.23 -18.91
N PHE A 181 -11.64 11.46 -18.71
CA PHE A 181 -10.84 10.67 -17.78
C PHE A 181 -11.23 10.96 -16.34
N ILE A 182 -11.28 9.91 -15.52
CA ILE A 182 -11.66 10.02 -14.11
C ILE A 182 -10.40 9.80 -13.27
N ASP A 183 -9.90 10.88 -12.71
CA ASP A 183 -8.80 10.88 -11.75
C ASP A 183 -9.30 10.43 -10.37
N GLN A 184 -9.30 9.11 -10.17
CA GLN A 184 -9.77 8.52 -8.93
C GLN A 184 -8.75 8.81 -7.80
N PRO A 185 -9.19 9.35 -6.64
CA PRO A 185 -8.30 9.67 -5.53
C PRO A 185 -7.36 8.53 -5.15
N GLY A 186 -6.05 8.78 -5.22
CA GLY A 186 -5.03 7.81 -4.83
C GLY A 186 -4.70 6.73 -5.85
N ILE A 187 -5.47 6.63 -6.95
CA ILE A 187 -5.33 5.62 -8.00
C ILE A 187 -4.95 6.24 -9.34
N GLY A 188 -5.55 7.39 -9.64
CA GLY A 188 -5.34 8.12 -10.88
C GLY A 188 -6.29 7.73 -12.00
N VAL A 189 -5.93 8.17 -13.21
CA VAL A 189 -6.72 7.95 -14.41
C VAL A 189 -6.77 6.49 -14.86
N ARG A 190 -5.86 5.63 -14.38
CA ARG A 190 -5.93 4.16 -14.56
C ARG A 190 -6.95 3.57 -13.57
N SER A 191 -8.22 3.89 -13.77
CA SER A 191 -9.32 3.46 -12.91
C SER A 191 -10.41 2.74 -13.72
N PHE A 192 -11.19 1.92 -13.03
CA PHE A 192 -12.41 1.31 -13.58
C PHE A 192 -13.33 2.35 -14.24
N TRP A 193 -13.44 3.52 -13.59
CA TRP A 193 -14.31 4.61 -14.04
C TRP A 193 -13.86 5.19 -15.37
N THR A 194 -12.55 5.41 -15.56
CA THR A 194 -12.00 5.80 -16.86
C THR A 194 -12.31 4.74 -17.91
N PHE A 195 -11.99 3.48 -17.65
CA PHE A 195 -12.18 2.41 -18.65
C PHE A 195 -13.63 2.23 -19.07
N LEU A 196 -14.58 2.51 -18.17
CA LEU A 196 -16.00 2.44 -18.46
C LEU A 196 -16.50 3.64 -19.26
N ARG A 197 -16.02 4.86 -18.97
CA ARG A 197 -16.68 6.12 -19.37
C ARG A 197 -15.87 7.03 -20.28
N VAL A 198 -14.58 6.77 -20.49
CA VAL A 198 -13.72 7.58 -21.36
C VAL A 198 -14.33 7.66 -22.77
N LYS A 199 -14.41 8.87 -23.31
CA LYS A 199 -15.06 9.13 -24.59
C LYS A 199 -14.01 9.12 -25.71
N PRO A 200 -14.20 8.29 -26.75
CA PRO A 200 -13.38 8.38 -27.96
C PRO A 200 -13.74 9.65 -28.74
N LEU A 201 -12.73 10.32 -29.28
CA LEU A 201 -12.87 11.48 -30.19
C LEU A 201 -12.92 11.06 -31.66
N THR A 202 -12.59 9.80 -31.96
CA THR A 202 -12.49 9.27 -33.32
C THR A 202 -13.21 7.92 -33.44
N ALA A 203 -13.14 7.29 -34.61
CA ALA A 203 -13.63 5.92 -34.81
C ALA A 203 -12.79 4.87 -34.08
N GLN A 204 -11.56 5.20 -33.64
CA GLN A 204 -10.76 4.32 -32.79
C GLN A 204 -11.38 4.26 -31.39
N LYS A 205 -11.84 3.08 -30.98
CA LYS A 205 -12.49 2.82 -29.69
C LYS A 205 -11.83 1.73 -28.87
N ASP A 206 -10.71 1.16 -29.33
CA ASP A 206 -9.93 0.23 -28.55
C ASP A 206 -8.98 1.00 -27.64
N MET A 207 -9.11 0.82 -26.33
CA MET A 207 -8.10 1.29 -25.38
C MET A 207 -6.98 0.27 -25.29
N ILE A 208 -5.78 0.69 -25.70
CA ILE A 208 -4.59 -0.16 -25.73
C ILE A 208 -3.62 0.32 -24.67
N CYS A 209 -3.57 -0.45 -23.59
CA CYS A 209 -2.81 -0.30 -22.37
C CYS A 209 -1.49 -1.06 -22.42
N ASN A 210 -0.59 -0.75 -21.48
CA ASN A 210 0.63 -1.52 -21.26
C ASN A 210 0.78 -1.98 -19.79
N ALA A 211 1.52 -3.06 -19.60
CA ALA A 211 1.98 -3.54 -18.30
C ALA A 211 3.47 -3.86 -18.37
N SER A 212 4.23 -3.54 -17.32
CA SER A 212 5.68 -3.76 -17.26
C SER A 212 6.08 -5.12 -16.68
N GLU A 213 5.10 -5.88 -16.18
CA GLU A 213 5.26 -7.24 -15.67
C GLU A 213 4.16 -8.13 -16.25
N ALA A 214 4.43 -9.43 -16.34
CA ALA A 214 3.46 -10.39 -16.85
C ALA A 214 2.38 -10.70 -15.81
N LEU A 215 1.22 -11.12 -16.31
CA LEU A 215 0.13 -11.65 -15.48
C LEU A 215 0.47 -13.06 -14.99
N ILE A 216 0.02 -13.39 -13.79
CA ILE A 216 0.14 -14.75 -13.25
C ILE A 216 -1.17 -15.52 -13.42
N ALA A 217 -2.32 -14.88 -13.23
CA ALA A 217 -3.63 -15.51 -13.37
C ALA A 217 -4.74 -14.51 -13.74
N ILE A 218 -5.79 -15.01 -14.39
CA ILE A 218 -7.08 -14.34 -14.52
C ILE A 218 -8.11 -15.23 -13.81
N ASN A 219 -8.31 -14.99 -12.52
CA ASN A 219 -9.07 -15.85 -11.62
C ASN A 219 -9.88 -14.98 -10.63
N PRO A 220 -11.19 -15.22 -10.43
CA PRO A 220 -11.98 -14.39 -9.55
C PRO A 220 -11.68 -14.61 -8.06
N LEU A 221 -11.05 -15.73 -7.70
CA LEU A 221 -10.67 -16.14 -6.35
C LEU A 221 -9.16 -15.96 -6.06
N TYR A 222 -8.41 -15.33 -6.97
CA TYR A 222 -6.99 -15.04 -6.77
C TYR A 222 -6.51 -13.77 -7.50
N ILE A 223 -5.62 -13.02 -6.87
CA ILE A 223 -4.96 -11.81 -7.37
C ILE A 223 -3.51 -11.92 -6.91
N SER A 224 -2.59 -12.09 -7.85
CA SER A 224 -1.16 -12.20 -7.52
C SER A 224 -0.49 -10.83 -7.34
N GLY A 225 -1.05 -9.78 -7.95
CA GLY A 225 -0.43 -8.46 -8.02
C GLY A 225 -1.38 -7.37 -8.51
N ALA A 226 -0.83 -6.18 -8.74
CA ALA A 226 -1.62 -5.02 -9.16
C ALA A 226 -2.29 -5.23 -10.52
N ILE A 227 -1.58 -5.81 -11.49
CA ILE A 227 -2.05 -5.96 -12.87
C ILE A 227 -3.27 -6.89 -12.92
N ASP A 228 -3.23 -8.05 -12.26
CA ASP A 228 -4.37 -8.97 -12.11
C ASP A 228 -5.60 -8.24 -11.52
N SER A 229 -5.37 -7.35 -10.54
CA SER A 229 -6.44 -6.56 -9.92
C SER A 229 -7.13 -5.63 -10.92
N TRP A 230 -6.43 -5.14 -11.95
CA TRP A 230 -7.02 -4.24 -12.95
C TRP A 230 -8.00 -4.99 -13.85
N LEU A 231 -7.68 -6.23 -14.23
CA LEU A 231 -8.55 -7.05 -15.07
C LEU A 231 -9.73 -7.61 -14.28
N THR A 232 -9.48 -8.14 -13.07
CA THR A 232 -10.54 -8.75 -12.25
C THR A 232 -11.67 -7.77 -12.01
N GLU A 233 -11.33 -6.50 -11.79
CA GLU A 233 -12.24 -5.38 -11.62
C GLU A 233 -13.11 -5.02 -12.83
N LEU A 234 -12.72 -5.44 -14.03
CA LEU A 234 -13.46 -5.22 -15.28
C LEU A 234 -14.30 -6.44 -15.69
N ILE A 235 -13.88 -7.63 -15.27
CA ILE A 235 -14.50 -8.92 -15.63
C ILE A 235 -15.60 -9.29 -14.64
N TRP A 236 -15.38 -9.14 -13.33
CA TRP A 236 -16.34 -9.52 -12.30
C TRP A 236 -16.88 -8.32 -11.54
N ASP A 237 -18.20 -8.24 -11.40
CA ASP A 237 -18.81 -7.24 -10.54
C ASP A 237 -18.63 -7.56 -9.06
N ARG A 238 -18.83 -6.53 -8.25
CA ARG A 238 -18.87 -6.59 -6.78
C ARG A 238 -20.14 -5.90 -6.31
N LEU A 239 -20.66 -6.26 -5.13
CA LEU A 239 -21.90 -5.66 -4.62
C LEU A 239 -21.77 -4.14 -4.48
N MET A 240 -20.63 -3.69 -3.98
CA MET A 240 -20.24 -2.27 -3.93
C MET A 240 -18.97 -2.02 -4.72
N ARG A 241 -18.64 -0.75 -4.96
CA ARG A 241 -17.38 -0.34 -5.56
C ARG A 241 -16.92 0.98 -4.97
N ILE A 242 -15.61 1.19 -4.93
CA ILE A 242 -15.06 2.51 -4.61
C ILE A 242 -15.30 3.44 -5.80
N ASP A 243 -16.12 4.46 -5.58
CA ASP A 243 -16.59 5.41 -6.58
C ASP A 243 -15.47 6.35 -7.08
N ALA A 244 -15.85 7.26 -7.99
CA ALA A 244 -14.93 8.24 -8.54
C ALA A 244 -14.39 9.23 -7.48
N ASN A 245 -15.07 9.37 -6.33
CA ASN A 245 -14.65 10.20 -5.21
C ASN A 245 -13.80 9.44 -4.19
N GLY A 246 -13.56 8.14 -4.39
CA GLY A 246 -12.76 7.32 -3.50
C GLY A 246 -13.54 6.77 -2.30
N LEU A 247 -14.87 6.71 -2.36
CA LEU A 247 -15.72 6.16 -1.29
C LEU A 247 -16.56 4.97 -1.78
N PRO A 248 -16.90 3.99 -0.91
CA PRO A 248 -17.75 2.89 -1.32
C PRO A 248 -19.16 3.37 -1.70
N ALA A 249 -19.67 2.87 -2.82
CA ALA A 249 -21.02 3.10 -3.32
C ALA A 249 -21.63 1.78 -3.85
N PRO A 250 -22.97 1.61 -3.81
CA PRO A 250 -23.64 0.46 -4.43
C PRO A 250 -23.31 0.33 -5.93
N TRP A 251 -23.10 -0.89 -6.40
CA TRP A 251 -22.80 -1.19 -7.80
C TRP A 251 -23.69 -2.32 -8.36
N ALA A 252 -23.33 -3.59 -8.13
CA ALA A 252 -24.20 -4.73 -8.42
C ALA A 252 -25.34 -4.85 -7.38
N ALA A 253 -25.14 -4.32 -6.19
CA ALA A 253 -26.24 -3.96 -5.31
C ALA A 253 -26.86 -2.63 -5.78
N GLU A 254 -28.18 -2.55 -5.73
CA GLU A 254 -28.93 -1.31 -5.87
C GLU A 254 -28.93 -0.51 -4.56
N LYS A 255 -28.97 -1.22 -3.42
CA LYS A 255 -29.07 -0.62 -2.10
C LYS A 255 -28.40 -1.48 -1.04
N ILE A 256 -27.73 -0.84 -0.09
CA ILE A 256 -27.26 -1.43 1.16
C ILE A 256 -28.04 -0.81 2.31
N THR A 257 -28.56 -1.64 3.22
CA THR A 257 -29.33 -1.20 4.40
C THR A 257 -28.76 -1.86 5.64
N TYR A 258 -28.31 -1.05 6.60
CA TYR A 258 -27.99 -1.54 7.95
C TYR A 258 -29.29 -1.68 8.73
N VAL A 259 -29.70 -2.93 9.00
CA VAL A 259 -30.88 -3.24 9.84
C VAL A 259 -30.55 -2.97 11.30
N ASP A 260 -29.34 -3.34 11.70
CA ASP A 260 -28.72 -3.05 13.00
C ASP A 260 -27.18 -3.01 12.80
N PRO A 261 -26.37 -2.74 13.84
CA PRO A 261 -24.91 -2.64 13.69
C PRO A 261 -24.20 -3.89 13.16
N THR A 262 -24.84 -5.05 13.17
CA THR A 262 -24.30 -6.35 12.74
C THR A 262 -25.08 -7.01 11.61
N THR A 263 -26.26 -6.51 11.26
CA THR A 263 -27.11 -7.07 10.21
C THR A 263 -27.23 -6.10 9.03
N ILE A 264 -26.79 -6.55 7.86
CA ILE A 264 -26.76 -5.74 6.63
C ILE A 264 -27.52 -6.45 5.52
N ASP A 265 -28.48 -5.76 4.92
CA ASP A 265 -29.22 -6.23 3.74
C ASP A 265 -28.66 -5.58 2.48
N ALA A 266 -28.27 -6.40 1.51
CA ALA A 266 -27.88 -5.97 0.17
C ALA A 266 -28.98 -6.35 -0.84
N THR A 267 -29.69 -5.35 -1.36
CA THR A 267 -30.64 -5.53 -2.44
C THR A 267 -29.90 -5.50 -3.77
N ILE A 268 -29.96 -6.59 -4.51
CA ILE A 268 -29.30 -6.79 -5.79
C ILE A 268 -30.04 -6.05 -6.90
N ARG A 269 -29.29 -5.40 -7.80
CA ARG A 269 -29.82 -4.75 -9.00
C ARG A 269 -30.50 -5.79 -9.90
N ALA A 270 -31.71 -5.49 -10.34
CA ALA A 270 -32.48 -6.38 -11.22
C ALA A 270 -31.85 -6.52 -12.62
N GLY A 271 -32.10 -7.66 -13.27
CA GLY A 271 -31.79 -7.88 -14.67
C GLY A 271 -30.31 -8.13 -15.00
N GLN A 272 -29.47 -8.33 -13.98
CA GLN A 272 -28.05 -8.66 -14.18
C GLN A 272 -27.88 -10.06 -14.79
N LYS A 273 -26.86 -10.21 -15.63
CA LYS A 273 -26.52 -11.46 -16.31
C LYS A 273 -25.03 -11.71 -16.24
N TRP A 274 -24.66 -12.98 -16.20
CA TRP A 274 -23.32 -13.46 -16.47
C TRP A 274 -22.99 -13.28 -17.96
N HIS A 275 -21.70 -13.30 -18.30
CA HIS A 275 -21.21 -13.16 -19.68
C HIS A 275 -21.69 -14.27 -20.61
N ASP A 276 -22.05 -15.43 -20.05
CA ASP A 276 -22.66 -16.57 -20.75
C ASP A 276 -24.19 -16.45 -20.95
N GLY A 277 -24.78 -15.33 -20.53
CA GLY A 277 -26.20 -15.00 -20.71
C GLY A 277 -27.12 -15.49 -19.60
N LYS A 278 -26.63 -16.31 -18.66
CA LYS A 278 -27.43 -16.76 -17.51
C LYS A 278 -27.72 -15.60 -16.56
N PRO A 279 -28.88 -15.58 -15.86
CA PRO A 279 -29.17 -14.55 -14.87
C PRO A 279 -28.20 -14.64 -13.69
N LEU A 280 -27.79 -13.48 -13.16
CA LEU A 280 -27.11 -13.39 -11.86
C LEU A 280 -28.17 -13.33 -10.77
N THR A 281 -28.09 -14.26 -9.81
CA THR A 281 -29.11 -14.46 -8.77
C THR A 281 -28.56 -14.23 -7.36
N VAL A 282 -29.45 -14.13 -6.36
CA VAL A 282 -29.05 -14.09 -4.94
C VAL A 282 -28.23 -15.31 -4.52
N GLU A 283 -28.46 -16.47 -5.14
CA GLU A 283 -27.71 -17.70 -4.88
C GLU A 283 -26.26 -17.60 -5.33
N ASP A 284 -25.98 -16.91 -6.43
CA ASP A 284 -24.61 -16.65 -6.86
C ASP A 284 -23.90 -15.72 -5.87
N VAL A 285 -24.62 -14.73 -5.34
CA VAL A 285 -24.05 -13.81 -4.35
C VAL A 285 -23.76 -14.53 -3.05
N VAL A 286 -24.71 -15.30 -2.51
CA VAL A 286 -24.47 -16.15 -1.32
C VAL A 286 -23.26 -17.04 -1.54
N PHE A 287 -23.18 -17.73 -2.68
CA PHE A 287 -22.06 -18.58 -3.03
C PHE A 287 -20.73 -17.80 -3.10
N SER A 288 -20.72 -16.60 -3.68
CA SER A 288 -19.52 -15.76 -3.81
C SER A 288 -18.90 -15.38 -2.47
N PHE A 289 -19.72 -15.16 -1.42
CA PHE A 289 -19.23 -14.85 -0.08
C PHE A 289 -18.91 -16.10 0.76
N GLN A 290 -19.43 -17.28 0.39
CA GLN A 290 -19.11 -18.55 1.04
C GLN A 290 -17.86 -19.23 0.43
N ALA A 291 -17.64 -19.07 -0.87
CA ALA A 291 -16.56 -19.70 -1.62
C ALA A 291 -15.15 -19.47 -1.02
N PRO A 292 -14.78 -18.28 -0.51
CA PRO A 292 -13.46 -18.08 0.08
C PRO A 292 -13.21 -18.93 1.33
N ALA A 293 -14.27 -19.29 2.08
CA ALA A 293 -14.18 -20.13 3.26
C ALA A 293 -14.33 -21.63 2.94
N PHE A 294 -14.65 -22.00 1.70
CA PHE A 294 -14.92 -23.36 1.28
C PHE A 294 -13.67 -24.25 1.38
N GLY A 295 -13.64 -25.16 2.36
CA GLY A 295 -12.58 -26.17 2.52
C GLY A 295 -11.15 -25.63 2.58
N ASN A 296 -10.94 -24.35 2.96
CA ASN A 296 -9.66 -23.63 2.84
C ASN A 296 -9.07 -23.60 1.42
N LYS A 297 -9.90 -23.66 0.38
CA LYS A 297 -9.45 -23.70 -1.02
C LYS A 297 -9.26 -22.34 -1.68
N SER A 298 -9.52 -21.22 -0.99
CA SER A 298 -9.20 -19.87 -1.52
C SER A 298 -8.61 -19.00 -0.41
N PRO A 299 -7.35 -19.25 -0.01
CA PRO A 299 -6.73 -18.58 1.12
C PRO A 299 -6.59 -17.05 0.97
N MET A 300 -6.44 -16.52 -0.24
CA MET A 300 -6.24 -15.09 -0.49
C MET A 300 -7.47 -14.27 -0.13
N TYR A 301 -8.67 -14.69 -0.54
CA TYR A 301 -9.89 -13.95 -0.23
C TYR A 301 -10.49 -14.28 1.14
N LYS A 302 -10.10 -15.40 1.75
CA LYS A 302 -10.64 -15.85 3.05
C LYS A 302 -10.63 -14.77 4.15
N PRO A 303 -9.57 -13.95 4.34
CA PRO A 303 -9.57 -12.89 5.36
C PRO A 303 -10.69 -11.86 5.19
N PHE A 304 -11.13 -11.58 3.96
CA PHE A 304 -12.14 -10.54 3.69
C PHE A 304 -13.58 -10.98 3.99
N VAL A 305 -13.81 -12.28 4.21
CA VAL A 305 -15.13 -12.83 4.62
C VAL A 305 -15.14 -13.31 6.06
N ALA A 306 -14.02 -13.22 6.78
CA ALA A 306 -13.87 -13.79 8.12
C ALA A 306 -14.78 -13.16 9.19
N SER A 307 -15.26 -11.93 8.96
CA SER A 307 -16.20 -11.24 9.85
C SER A 307 -17.67 -11.65 9.61
N ILE A 308 -17.97 -12.40 8.55
CA ILE A 308 -19.33 -12.84 8.23
C ILE A 308 -19.64 -14.10 9.05
N LYS A 309 -20.61 -13.99 9.96
CA LYS A 309 -21.17 -15.11 10.71
C LYS A 309 -22.13 -15.93 9.83
N GLU A 310 -22.96 -15.26 9.05
CA GLU A 310 -23.95 -15.87 8.17
C GLU A 310 -24.19 -14.99 6.94
N VAL A 311 -24.38 -15.61 5.78
CA VAL A 311 -24.86 -14.96 4.56
C VAL A 311 -25.97 -15.81 3.96
N LYS A 312 -27.14 -15.22 3.71
CA LYS A 312 -28.31 -15.93 3.16
C LYS A 312 -29.17 -15.04 2.28
N ALA A 313 -29.83 -15.64 1.30
CA ALA A 313 -30.94 -15.00 0.61
C ALA A 313 -32.15 -14.93 1.56
N ILE A 314 -32.78 -13.76 1.67
CA ILE A 314 -34.02 -13.57 2.43
C ILE A 314 -35.24 -13.35 1.53
N ASP A 315 -35.00 -13.03 0.26
CA ASP A 315 -35.96 -12.99 -0.84
C ASP A 315 -35.21 -13.11 -2.18
N ASP A 316 -35.91 -13.03 -3.31
CA ASP A 316 -35.36 -13.20 -4.67
C ASP A 316 -34.35 -12.12 -5.09
N ARG A 317 -34.24 -11.02 -4.34
CA ARG A 317 -33.36 -9.89 -4.63
C ARG A 317 -32.51 -9.43 -3.46
N THR A 318 -32.71 -9.94 -2.24
CA THR A 318 -32.03 -9.46 -1.05
C THR A 318 -31.20 -10.55 -0.40
N VAL A 319 -29.92 -10.25 -0.20
CA VAL A 319 -28.99 -11.08 0.59
C VAL A 319 -28.74 -10.38 1.92
N ARG A 320 -28.95 -11.11 3.02
CA ARG A 320 -28.66 -10.67 4.38
C ARG A 320 -27.30 -11.19 4.82
N PHE A 321 -26.48 -10.28 5.32
CA PHE A 321 -25.22 -10.55 6.00
C PHE A 321 -25.41 -10.34 7.50
N THR A 322 -25.01 -11.32 8.29
CA THR A 322 -24.89 -11.22 9.74
C THR A 322 -23.40 -11.24 10.09
N LEU A 323 -22.91 -10.20 10.74
CA LEU A 323 -21.49 -10.07 11.14
C LEU A 323 -21.26 -10.62 12.55
N THR A 324 -20.01 -10.98 12.85
CA THR A 324 -19.59 -11.38 14.20
C THR A 324 -19.46 -10.20 15.17
N ALA A 325 -19.25 -8.99 14.64
CA ALA A 325 -19.21 -7.72 15.35
C ALA A 325 -19.48 -6.56 14.36
N PRO A 326 -19.83 -5.35 14.84
CA PRO A 326 -19.94 -4.18 13.98
C PRO A 326 -18.65 -3.91 13.18
N SER A 327 -18.78 -3.53 11.92
CA SER A 327 -17.65 -3.25 11.04
C SER A 327 -17.95 -2.09 10.09
N ALA A 328 -17.42 -0.91 10.40
CA ALA A 328 -17.54 0.30 9.59
C ALA A 328 -16.86 0.18 8.22
N ALA A 329 -15.88 -0.71 8.09
CA ALA A 329 -15.15 -0.97 6.84
C ALA A 329 -15.83 -2.03 5.96
N PHE A 330 -16.93 -2.66 6.41
CA PHE A 330 -17.55 -3.79 5.70
C PHE A 330 -17.90 -3.49 4.24
N GLU A 331 -18.39 -2.27 3.96
CA GLU A 331 -18.69 -1.80 2.60
C GLU A 331 -17.46 -1.82 1.69
N ALA A 332 -16.32 -1.29 2.16
CA ALA A 332 -15.10 -1.13 1.36
C ALA A 332 -14.22 -2.39 1.35
N SER A 333 -14.04 -3.03 2.50
CA SER A 333 -13.11 -4.14 2.70
C SER A 333 -13.70 -5.51 2.36
N THR A 334 -15.04 -5.63 2.28
CA THR A 334 -15.71 -6.89 1.95
C THR A 334 -16.61 -6.73 0.72
N LEU A 335 -17.63 -5.86 0.78
CA LEU A 335 -18.63 -5.75 -0.30
C LEU A 335 -18.04 -5.17 -1.61
N ALA A 336 -17.04 -4.29 -1.50
CA ALA A 336 -16.29 -3.75 -2.64
C ALA A 336 -15.00 -4.53 -2.98
N LYS A 337 -14.75 -5.66 -2.31
CA LYS A 337 -13.56 -6.49 -2.50
C LYS A 337 -13.86 -7.86 -3.09
N ILE A 338 -14.94 -8.51 -2.63
CA ILE A 338 -15.33 -9.85 -3.10
C ILE A 338 -15.95 -9.77 -4.49
N ASN A 339 -15.34 -10.48 -5.44
CA ASN A 339 -15.88 -10.67 -6.78
C ASN A 339 -17.12 -11.57 -6.71
N LEU A 340 -18.19 -11.18 -7.41
CA LEU A 340 -19.30 -12.07 -7.68
C LEU A 340 -18.86 -13.12 -8.69
N ILE A 341 -19.04 -14.40 -8.36
CA ILE A 341 -18.63 -15.54 -9.18
C ILE A 341 -19.82 -16.40 -9.58
N PRO A 342 -19.85 -16.93 -10.82
CA PRO A 342 -20.95 -17.77 -11.28
C PRO A 342 -20.94 -19.12 -10.54
N LYS A 343 -21.97 -19.37 -9.71
CA LYS A 343 -22.07 -20.61 -8.93
C LYS A 343 -22.06 -21.84 -9.84
N HIS A 344 -22.73 -21.76 -10.99
CA HIS A 344 -22.80 -22.85 -11.96
C HIS A 344 -21.46 -23.23 -12.61
N VAL A 345 -20.44 -22.35 -12.53
CA VAL A 345 -19.08 -22.64 -13.00
C VAL A 345 -18.20 -23.09 -11.85
N TRP A 346 -18.21 -22.33 -10.74
CA TRP A 346 -17.21 -22.47 -9.70
C TRP A 346 -17.57 -23.50 -8.62
N GLU A 347 -18.86 -23.79 -8.40
CA GLU A 347 -19.25 -24.81 -7.40
C GLU A 347 -18.72 -26.22 -7.78
N PRO A 348 -18.87 -26.72 -9.03
CA PRO A 348 -18.27 -28.00 -9.43
C PRO A 348 -16.74 -28.01 -9.32
N ILE A 349 -16.08 -26.89 -9.62
CA ILE A 349 -14.61 -26.76 -9.51
C ILE A 349 -14.19 -26.89 -8.04
N LEU A 350 -14.81 -26.14 -7.15
CA LEU A 350 -14.50 -26.17 -5.72
C LEU A 350 -14.74 -27.56 -5.11
N LYS A 351 -15.87 -28.21 -5.44
CA LYS A 351 -16.16 -29.59 -5.03
C LYS A 351 -15.08 -30.58 -5.49
N ASN A 352 -14.60 -30.45 -6.72
CA ASN A 352 -13.51 -31.28 -7.26
C ASN A 352 -12.15 -31.03 -6.56
N LEU A 353 -11.96 -29.87 -5.93
CA LEU A 353 -10.72 -29.52 -5.23
C LEU A 353 -10.71 -29.92 -3.75
N GLU A 354 -11.85 -30.21 -3.12
CA GLU A 354 -11.95 -30.51 -1.68
C GLU A 354 -10.87 -31.49 -1.20
N ASN A 355 -10.72 -32.61 -1.93
CA ASN A 355 -9.85 -33.71 -1.58
C ASN A 355 -8.48 -33.67 -2.28
N LYS A 356 -8.10 -32.52 -2.84
CA LYS A 356 -6.86 -32.34 -3.60
C LYS A 356 -5.89 -31.37 -2.89
N PRO A 357 -4.56 -31.51 -3.07
CA PRO A 357 -3.60 -30.56 -2.52
C PRO A 357 -3.70 -29.17 -3.15
N GLU A 358 -4.17 -29.08 -4.39
CA GLU A 358 -4.43 -27.82 -5.09
C GLU A 358 -5.60 -27.05 -4.47
N ASN A 359 -5.64 -25.76 -4.77
CA ASN A 359 -6.67 -24.85 -4.31
C ASN A 359 -7.24 -24.07 -5.51
N ALA A 360 -8.29 -23.29 -5.29
CA ALA A 360 -8.99 -22.55 -6.34
C ALA A 360 -8.10 -21.49 -7.01
N GLU A 361 -7.02 -21.06 -6.36
CA GLU A 361 -6.11 -20.01 -6.85
C GLU A 361 -5.22 -20.49 -7.99
N THR A 362 -5.01 -21.81 -8.10
CA THR A 362 -4.24 -22.42 -9.20
C THR A 362 -5.10 -22.73 -10.42
N VAL A 363 -6.42 -22.51 -10.36
CA VAL A 363 -7.34 -22.81 -11.46
C VAL A 363 -7.34 -21.66 -12.46
N GLN A 364 -7.25 -21.98 -13.74
CA GLN A 364 -7.43 -21.03 -14.83
C GLN A 364 -8.57 -21.53 -15.72
N GLU A 365 -9.66 -20.76 -15.77
CA GLU A 365 -10.73 -21.00 -16.74
C GLU A 365 -10.17 -20.80 -18.17
N PRO A 366 -10.53 -21.66 -19.15
CA PRO A 366 -10.13 -21.46 -20.55
C PRO A 366 -10.60 -20.12 -21.11
N LEU A 367 -11.79 -19.69 -20.70
CA LEU A 367 -12.33 -18.35 -20.95
C LEU A 367 -13.11 -17.91 -19.70
N PRO A 368 -12.57 -16.98 -18.88
CA PRO A 368 -13.21 -16.56 -17.65
C PRO A 368 -14.61 -15.97 -17.86
N ILE A 369 -15.59 -16.45 -17.08
CA ILE A 369 -16.97 -15.95 -17.10
C ILE A 369 -17.18 -15.01 -15.91
N GLY A 370 -17.50 -13.76 -16.19
CA GLY A 370 -17.85 -12.77 -15.18
C GLY A 370 -19.21 -12.13 -15.42
N SER A 371 -19.48 -11.05 -14.67
CA SER A 371 -20.73 -10.28 -14.73
C SER A 371 -20.50 -8.82 -15.12
N GLY A 372 -19.24 -8.39 -15.15
CA GLY A 372 -18.85 -7.00 -15.31
C GLY A 372 -18.98 -6.44 -16.73
N PRO A 373 -18.53 -5.19 -16.91
CA PRO A 373 -18.65 -4.45 -18.17
C PRO A 373 -17.81 -5.01 -19.32
N PHE A 374 -16.82 -5.86 -19.07
CA PHE A 374 -15.95 -6.41 -20.10
C PHE A 374 -15.85 -7.94 -20.03
N LYS A 375 -15.95 -8.60 -21.18
CA LYS A 375 -15.81 -10.05 -21.34
C LYS A 375 -14.39 -10.39 -21.79
N VAL A 376 -13.81 -11.48 -21.29
CA VAL A 376 -12.53 -11.95 -21.84
C VAL A 376 -12.76 -12.48 -23.26
N ALA A 377 -12.04 -11.94 -24.24
CA ALA A 377 -12.07 -12.43 -25.62
C ALA A 377 -10.92 -13.40 -25.88
N ARG A 378 -9.72 -13.06 -25.40
CA ARG A 378 -8.54 -13.93 -25.39
C ARG A 378 -7.50 -13.43 -24.41
N PHE A 379 -6.65 -14.31 -23.93
CA PHE A 379 -5.50 -13.95 -23.12
C PHE A 379 -4.29 -14.85 -23.42
N LYS A 380 -3.12 -14.23 -23.39
CA LYS A 380 -1.82 -14.88 -23.27
C LYS A 380 -1.08 -14.14 -22.17
N LEU A 381 -0.95 -14.76 -21.00
CA LEU A 381 -0.51 -14.08 -19.76
C LEU A 381 0.84 -13.35 -19.87
N GLN A 382 1.71 -13.80 -20.78
CA GLN A 382 3.04 -13.23 -21.01
C GLN A 382 3.11 -12.25 -22.20
N GLU A 383 2.03 -12.08 -22.97
CA GLU A 383 2.02 -11.29 -24.21
C GLU A 383 0.93 -10.22 -24.20
N GLU A 384 -0.34 -10.62 -24.16
CA GLU A 384 -1.48 -9.71 -24.35
C GLU A 384 -2.79 -10.29 -23.79
N VAL A 385 -3.62 -9.42 -23.22
CA VAL A 385 -5.01 -9.73 -22.88
C VAL A 385 -5.95 -8.79 -23.63
N VAL A 386 -7.01 -9.35 -24.20
CA VAL A 386 -8.08 -8.60 -24.87
C VAL A 386 -9.39 -8.86 -24.15
N LEU A 387 -10.00 -7.78 -23.67
CA LEU A 387 -11.35 -7.76 -23.16
C LEU A 387 -12.25 -7.01 -24.15
N GLU A 388 -13.43 -7.56 -24.44
CA GLU A 388 -14.45 -6.95 -25.28
C GLU A 388 -15.55 -6.34 -24.42
N ALA A 389 -16.09 -5.20 -24.85
CA ALA A 389 -17.19 -4.56 -24.16
C ALA A 389 -18.44 -5.47 -24.11
N ASN A 390 -19.03 -5.59 -22.92
CA ASN A 390 -20.31 -6.23 -22.75
C ASN A 390 -21.42 -5.22 -23.12
N THR A 391 -21.87 -5.26 -24.38
CA THR A 391 -22.88 -4.33 -24.92
C THR A 391 -24.28 -4.49 -24.30
N ASP A 392 -24.53 -5.62 -23.62
CA ASP A 392 -25.73 -5.91 -22.85
C ASP A 392 -25.63 -5.47 -21.38
N TYR A 393 -24.47 -4.99 -20.94
CA TYR A 393 -24.28 -4.51 -19.58
C TYR A 393 -25.11 -3.24 -19.32
N TRP A 394 -25.63 -3.10 -18.11
CA TRP A 394 -26.54 -2.01 -17.76
C TRP A 394 -25.87 -0.63 -17.81
N GLU A 395 -24.59 -0.54 -17.49
CA GLU A 395 -23.75 0.66 -17.65
C GLU A 395 -22.74 0.44 -18.80
N LYS A 396 -23.21 0.56 -20.05
CA LYS A 396 -22.44 0.18 -21.23
C LYS A 396 -21.08 0.91 -21.33
N PRO A 397 -19.96 0.19 -21.53
CA PRO A 397 -18.68 0.81 -21.85
C PRO A 397 -18.75 1.74 -23.07
N LYS A 398 -17.93 2.79 -23.04
CA LYS A 398 -17.75 3.71 -24.18
C LYS A 398 -16.65 3.28 -25.15
N ILE A 399 -15.82 2.33 -24.74
CA ILE A 399 -14.77 1.70 -25.55
C ILE A 399 -15.24 0.33 -26.04
N ASP A 400 -14.76 -0.11 -27.20
CA ASP A 400 -15.15 -1.41 -27.80
C ASP A 400 -14.32 -2.55 -27.20
N ARG A 401 -13.01 -2.30 -26.98
CA ARG A 401 -12.10 -3.24 -26.35
C ARG A 401 -11.16 -2.56 -25.37
N TRP A 402 -10.84 -3.28 -24.31
CA TRP A 402 -9.72 -2.97 -23.43
C TRP A 402 -8.61 -4.00 -23.65
N ILE A 403 -7.45 -3.55 -24.10
CA ILE A 403 -6.33 -4.39 -24.52
C ILE A 403 -5.14 -4.07 -23.63
N LEU A 404 -4.55 -5.08 -23.00
CA LEU A 404 -3.32 -4.94 -22.21
C LEU A 404 -2.18 -5.67 -22.88
N ARG A 405 -1.12 -4.94 -23.25
CA ARG A 405 0.12 -5.51 -23.79
C ARG A 405 1.21 -5.57 -22.72
N ILE A 406 1.87 -6.72 -22.62
CA ILE A 406 2.99 -6.90 -21.69
C ILE A 406 4.26 -6.41 -22.37
N VAL A 407 4.82 -5.31 -21.86
CA VAL A 407 6.02 -4.65 -22.41
C VAL A 407 6.97 -4.32 -21.25
N THR A 408 7.96 -5.17 -21.04
CA THR A 408 8.88 -5.09 -19.89
C THR A 408 9.99 -4.03 -20.07
N ASN A 409 10.23 -3.57 -21.31
CA ASN A 409 11.25 -2.56 -21.62
C ASN A 409 10.63 -1.16 -21.73
N THR A 410 10.99 -0.27 -20.80
CA THR A 410 10.50 1.11 -20.73
C THR A 410 10.70 1.92 -22.02
N GLY A 411 11.86 1.79 -22.68
CA GLY A 411 12.16 2.53 -23.91
C GLY A 411 11.29 2.06 -25.09
N ALA A 412 11.09 0.74 -25.21
CA ALA A 412 10.18 0.16 -26.19
C ALA A 412 8.75 0.65 -25.97
N THR A 413 8.27 0.69 -24.72
CA THR A 413 6.94 1.21 -24.37
C THR A 413 6.72 2.64 -24.84
N LEU A 414 7.70 3.54 -24.64
CA LEU A 414 7.61 4.92 -25.15
C LEU A 414 7.58 4.98 -26.69
N GLY A 415 8.38 4.14 -27.35
CA GLY A 415 8.35 4.02 -28.80
C GLY A 415 6.98 3.56 -29.33
N MET A 416 6.36 2.57 -28.67
CA MET A 416 5.02 2.09 -28.99
C MET A 416 3.95 3.17 -28.80
N LEU A 417 4.04 3.94 -27.71
CA LEU A 417 3.15 5.09 -27.48
C LEU A 417 3.29 6.14 -28.59
N GLY A 418 4.53 6.41 -29.01
CA GLY A 418 4.82 7.37 -30.07
C GLY A 418 4.21 6.98 -31.41
N ARG A 419 4.31 5.70 -31.77
CA ARG A 419 3.74 5.13 -33.00
C ARG A 419 2.22 4.85 -32.90
N GLY A 420 1.60 5.05 -31.74
CA GLY A 420 0.18 4.78 -31.52
C GLY A 420 -0.16 3.29 -31.42
N GLU A 421 0.85 2.42 -31.24
CA GLU A 421 0.63 1.00 -30.99
C GLU A 421 -0.01 0.76 -29.61
N ILE A 422 0.31 1.60 -28.63
CA ILE A 422 -0.48 1.79 -27.41
C ILE A 422 -1.01 3.23 -27.41
N ASN A 423 -2.19 3.45 -26.85
CA ASN A 423 -2.82 4.77 -26.77
C ASN A 423 -3.13 5.23 -25.34
N PHE A 424 -2.89 4.36 -24.35
CA PHE A 424 -2.86 4.68 -22.94
C PHE A 424 -1.67 4.00 -22.27
N LEU A 425 -0.72 4.78 -21.79
CA LEU A 425 0.39 4.36 -20.95
C LEU A 425 -0.12 4.22 -19.51
N SER A 426 -0.51 3.00 -19.15
CA SER A 426 -1.07 2.65 -17.84
C SER A 426 -0.02 2.27 -16.81
N ASP A 427 1.17 1.84 -17.24
CA ASP A 427 2.26 1.42 -16.35
C ASP A 427 3.60 1.96 -16.84
N TYR A 428 4.21 2.87 -16.08
CA TYR A 428 5.49 3.47 -16.44
C TYR A 428 6.50 3.35 -15.30
N ARG A 429 7.56 2.58 -15.54
CA ARG A 429 8.68 2.37 -14.60
C ARG A 429 9.94 3.16 -14.96
N GLY A 430 9.86 4.06 -15.94
CA GLY A 430 10.95 4.95 -16.31
C GLY A 430 11.01 6.20 -15.45
N ASP A 431 11.97 7.07 -15.78
CA ASP A 431 12.04 8.40 -15.20
C ASP A 431 10.90 9.28 -15.76
N PRO A 432 9.98 9.77 -14.91
CA PRO A 432 8.90 10.64 -15.38
C PRO A 432 9.35 11.90 -16.13
N ALA A 433 10.57 12.41 -15.89
CA ALA A 433 11.12 13.53 -16.65
C ALA A 433 11.30 13.17 -18.15
N ILE A 434 11.74 11.94 -18.44
CA ILE A 434 11.87 11.44 -19.82
C ILE A 434 10.50 11.36 -20.49
N LEU A 435 9.47 10.90 -19.78
CA LEU A 435 8.10 10.87 -20.31
C LEU A 435 7.56 12.28 -20.56
N ALA A 436 7.84 13.24 -19.69
CA ALA A 436 7.46 14.63 -19.88
C ALA A 436 8.14 15.25 -21.11
N ASP A 437 9.44 15.01 -21.30
CA ASP A 437 10.18 15.49 -22.48
C ASP A 437 9.70 14.82 -23.77
N PHE A 438 9.38 13.52 -23.71
CA PHE A 438 8.74 12.81 -24.81
C PHE A 438 7.41 13.46 -25.21
N ALA A 439 6.56 13.85 -24.25
CA ALA A 439 5.28 14.51 -24.53
C ALA A 439 5.44 15.94 -25.09
N LYS A 440 6.51 16.66 -24.72
CA LYS A 440 6.84 17.96 -25.35
C LYS A 440 7.16 17.80 -26.84
N GLN A 441 7.83 16.71 -27.21
CA GLN A 441 8.19 16.40 -28.59
C GLN A 441 7.03 15.76 -29.37
N ASN A 442 6.06 15.19 -28.68
CA ASN A 442 4.93 14.47 -29.25
C ASN A 442 3.61 15.06 -28.75
N THR A 443 3.16 16.14 -29.39
CA THR A 443 2.08 17.00 -28.87
C THR A 443 0.71 16.32 -28.76
N LYS A 444 0.49 15.17 -29.42
CA LYS A 444 -0.70 14.33 -29.23
C LYS A 444 -0.73 13.61 -27.88
N ILE A 445 0.41 13.45 -27.22
CA ILE A 445 0.49 12.76 -25.93
C ILE A 445 0.27 13.76 -24.80
N ASN A 446 -0.68 13.45 -23.93
CA ASN A 446 -0.88 14.16 -22.67
C ASN A 446 -0.34 13.31 -21.51
N VAL A 447 0.42 13.92 -20.60
CA VAL A 447 0.96 13.26 -19.40
C VAL A 447 0.21 13.78 -18.19
N VAL A 448 -0.25 12.88 -17.33
CA VAL A 448 -0.92 13.20 -16.07
C VAL A 448 -0.28 12.42 -14.94
N SER A 449 -0.40 12.92 -13.72
CA SER A 449 0.08 12.22 -12.54
C SER A 449 -0.86 12.41 -11.36
N THR A 450 -0.93 11.39 -10.51
CA THR A 450 -1.80 11.38 -9.32
C THR A 450 -0.98 10.92 -8.13
N THR A 451 -1.11 11.61 -6.98
CA THR A 451 -0.52 11.16 -5.72
C THR A 451 -1.12 9.82 -5.33
N ASP A 452 -0.26 8.82 -5.13
CA ASP A 452 -0.65 7.48 -4.69
C ASP A 452 -1.25 7.54 -3.27
N MET A 453 -2.27 6.73 -2.99
CA MET A 453 -2.72 6.54 -1.61
C MET A 453 -1.72 5.72 -0.78
N GLY A 454 -0.86 4.95 -1.45
CA GLY A 454 0.28 4.27 -0.88
C GLY A 454 1.41 5.23 -0.49
N PHE A 455 2.33 4.74 0.33
CA PHE A 455 3.45 5.52 0.86
C PHE A 455 4.72 4.70 1.00
N ARG A 456 5.85 5.41 1.06
CA ARG A 456 7.19 4.87 1.35
C ARG A 456 7.57 5.21 2.79
N PHE A 457 8.20 4.28 3.48
CA PHE A 457 8.61 4.46 4.87
C PHE A 457 9.87 3.66 5.20
N LEU A 458 10.58 4.11 6.23
CA LEU A 458 11.53 3.27 6.97
C LEU A 458 10.84 2.75 8.23
N ALA A 459 10.95 1.44 8.46
CA ALA A 459 10.35 0.70 9.55
C ALA A 459 11.42 0.38 10.61
N PRO A 460 11.48 1.10 11.75
CA PRO A 460 12.36 0.75 12.86
C PRO A 460 11.80 -0.42 13.67
N ASN A 461 12.62 -1.41 14.00
CA ASN A 461 12.22 -2.58 14.78
C ASN A 461 12.16 -2.26 16.27
N GLN A 462 10.97 -2.01 16.80
CA GLN A 462 10.77 -1.58 18.18
C GLN A 462 11.00 -2.71 19.21
N ARG A 463 11.35 -3.92 18.76
CA ARG A 463 11.87 -4.99 19.64
C ARG A 463 13.32 -4.77 20.06
N ARG A 464 14.04 -3.88 19.37
CA ARG A 464 15.50 -3.69 19.51
C ARG A 464 15.79 -2.25 19.94
N PRO A 465 16.44 -2.01 21.08
CA PRO A 465 16.93 -0.69 21.43
C PRO A 465 17.84 -0.10 20.35
N PRO A 466 17.83 1.23 20.13
CA PRO A 466 17.04 2.26 20.82
C PRO A 466 15.62 2.47 20.26
N PHE A 467 15.13 1.62 19.36
CA PHE A 467 13.87 1.87 18.66
C PHE A 467 12.61 1.64 19.49
N ASP A 468 12.74 1.05 20.68
CA ASP A 468 11.70 0.97 21.69
C ASP A 468 11.38 2.36 22.30
N ASP A 469 12.32 3.30 22.27
CA ASP A 469 12.09 4.68 22.70
C ASP A 469 11.46 5.56 21.60
N ALA A 470 10.25 6.04 21.85
CA ALA A 470 9.55 6.96 20.96
C ALA A 470 10.25 8.32 20.80
N ALA A 471 11.00 8.80 21.81
CA ALA A 471 11.76 10.05 21.70
C ALA A 471 12.91 9.93 20.69
N PHE A 472 13.59 8.78 20.69
CA PHE A 472 14.61 8.46 19.69
C PHE A 472 14.01 8.45 18.28
N ARG A 473 12.90 7.73 18.06
CA ARG A 473 12.22 7.67 16.75
C ARG A 473 11.73 9.05 16.28
N ARG A 474 11.18 9.87 17.19
CA ARG A 474 10.81 11.27 16.89
C ARG A 474 12.00 12.08 16.39
N ALA A 475 13.15 11.99 17.06
CA ALA A 475 14.35 12.70 16.64
C ALA A 475 14.84 12.26 15.24
N LEU A 476 14.80 10.96 14.95
CA LEU A 476 15.10 10.45 13.61
C LEU A 476 14.17 11.04 12.53
N SER A 477 12.87 11.12 12.84
CA SER A 477 11.86 11.69 11.95
C SER A 477 12.03 13.20 11.75
N MET A 478 12.37 13.95 12.80
CA MET A 478 12.69 15.38 12.74
C MET A 478 13.91 15.65 11.85
N ALA A 479 14.93 14.78 11.90
CA ALA A 479 16.11 14.91 11.05
C ALA A 479 15.87 14.51 9.58
N THR A 480 14.69 13.95 9.24
CA THR A 480 14.39 13.48 7.89
C THR A 480 13.92 14.62 6.98
N ASN A 481 14.69 14.90 5.93
CA ASN A 481 14.33 15.88 4.89
C ASN A 481 13.51 15.22 3.77
N ARG A 482 12.18 15.23 3.94
CA ARG A 482 11.23 14.59 3.02
C ARG A 482 11.15 15.30 1.66
N GLN A 483 11.24 16.63 1.64
CA GLN A 483 11.28 17.40 0.39
C GLN A 483 12.53 17.08 -0.43
N LEU A 484 13.71 17.04 0.21
CA LEU A 484 14.95 16.62 -0.47
C LEU A 484 14.80 15.20 -1.02
N MET A 485 14.17 14.31 -0.24
CA MET A 485 13.97 12.93 -0.66
C MET A 485 13.04 12.82 -1.88
N ALA A 486 11.91 13.53 -1.87
CA ALA A 486 11.01 13.61 -3.02
C ALA A 486 11.72 14.14 -4.28
N GLN A 487 12.60 15.14 -4.14
CA GLN A 487 13.35 15.70 -5.25
C GLN A 487 14.46 14.77 -5.74
N ALA A 488 15.28 14.24 -4.84
CA ALA A 488 16.50 13.51 -5.19
C ALA A 488 16.24 12.05 -5.57
N ALA A 489 15.32 11.36 -4.89
CA ALA A 489 15.05 9.94 -5.12
C ALA A 489 13.83 9.68 -6.03
N TRP A 490 12.91 10.64 -6.12
CA TRP A 490 11.70 10.54 -6.97
C TRP A 490 11.64 11.60 -8.08
N ASN A 491 12.71 12.38 -8.31
CA ASN A 491 12.77 13.43 -9.34
C ASN A 491 11.59 14.43 -9.27
N GLY A 492 11.07 14.70 -8.07
CA GLY A 492 9.91 15.57 -7.85
C GLY A 492 8.55 14.89 -8.03
N TYR A 493 8.49 13.62 -8.42
CA TYR A 493 7.27 12.82 -8.57
C TYR A 493 6.89 12.09 -7.28
N ALA A 494 6.94 12.82 -6.17
CA ALA A 494 6.44 12.37 -4.89
C ALA A 494 6.12 13.57 -3.99
N GLU A 495 5.22 13.38 -3.03
CA GLU A 495 4.87 14.39 -2.02
C GLU A 495 5.42 13.95 -0.65
N PRO A 496 5.90 14.87 0.20
CA PRO A 496 6.32 14.54 1.57
C PRO A 496 5.24 13.78 2.35
N ALA A 497 5.62 12.72 3.06
CA ALA A 497 4.70 11.94 3.89
C ALA A 497 5.10 11.95 5.36
N ASN A 498 4.13 12.24 6.24
CA ASN A 498 4.26 12.06 7.69
C ASN A 498 3.03 11.39 8.32
N SER A 499 2.12 10.85 7.51
CA SER A 499 0.91 10.16 7.95
C SER A 499 0.76 8.79 7.29
N ILE A 500 0.02 7.92 7.94
CA ILE A 500 -0.42 6.61 7.42
C ILE A 500 -1.45 6.75 6.31
N ILE A 501 -2.12 7.91 6.21
CA ILE A 501 -3.17 8.17 5.21
C ILE A 501 -2.68 9.29 4.29
N SER A 502 -2.67 9.00 2.98
CA SER A 502 -2.29 9.94 1.93
C SER A 502 -3.30 11.08 1.80
N PRO A 503 -2.85 12.32 1.51
CA PRO A 503 -3.73 13.46 1.25
C PRO A 503 -4.64 13.25 0.04
N ALA A 504 -4.33 12.27 -0.82
CA ALA A 504 -5.23 11.87 -1.89
C ALA A 504 -6.60 11.40 -1.34
N LEU A 505 -6.63 10.75 -0.17
CA LEU A 505 -7.85 10.33 0.51
C LEU A 505 -8.44 11.48 1.33
N LYS A 506 -8.89 12.54 0.65
CA LYS A 506 -9.28 13.84 1.26
C LYS A 506 -10.22 13.72 2.47
N PHE A 507 -11.17 12.80 2.43
CA PHE A 507 -12.10 12.58 3.55
C PHE A 507 -11.37 12.02 4.78
N TRP A 508 -10.40 11.13 4.63
CA TRP A 508 -9.72 10.47 5.75
C TRP A 508 -8.41 11.14 6.17
N ALA A 509 -7.78 11.89 5.27
CA ALA A 509 -6.49 12.53 5.54
C ALA A 509 -6.68 13.71 6.49
N LYS A 510 -5.95 13.70 7.61
CA LYS A 510 -5.94 14.85 8.52
C LYS A 510 -5.07 15.97 7.93
N PRO A 511 -5.60 17.19 7.72
CA PRO A 511 -4.80 18.30 7.22
C PRO A 511 -3.62 18.64 8.15
N GLY A 512 -2.49 19.03 7.56
CA GLY A 512 -1.33 19.58 8.25
C GLY A 512 -0.32 18.58 8.82
N ILE A 513 -0.64 17.28 8.92
CA ILE A 513 0.31 16.29 9.51
C ILE A 513 1.62 16.19 8.73
N SER A 514 1.54 16.25 7.40
CA SER A 514 2.69 16.10 6.49
C SER A 514 3.50 17.40 6.28
N ASP A 515 3.09 18.52 6.87
CA ASP A 515 3.72 19.84 6.66
C ASP A 515 4.99 20.04 7.51
N THR A 516 5.56 18.97 8.05
CA THR A 516 6.76 19.00 8.87
C THR A 516 8.00 19.33 8.05
N LYS A 517 8.80 20.28 8.51
CA LYS A 517 10.12 20.61 7.96
C LYS A 517 11.21 19.84 8.72
N PRO A 518 12.33 19.50 8.06
CA PRO A 518 13.47 18.91 8.75
C PRO A 518 14.05 19.89 9.79
N ASP A 519 14.32 19.39 10.98
CA ASP A 519 14.94 20.14 12.07
C ASP A 519 15.99 19.29 12.79
N LEU A 520 17.24 19.38 12.29
CA LEU A 520 18.37 18.64 12.87
C LEU A 520 18.73 19.13 14.27
N ASN A 521 18.58 20.42 14.55
CA ASN A 521 18.91 20.98 15.86
C ASN A 521 17.86 20.58 16.89
N GLY A 522 16.57 20.66 16.53
CA GLY A 522 15.48 20.11 17.32
C GLY A 522 15.63 18.61 17.56
N ALA A 523 16.07 17.83 16.56
CA ALA A 523 16.35 16.40 16.73
C ALA A 523 17.45 16.15 17.77
N LYS A 524 18.57 16.88 17.71
CA LYS A 524 19.65 16.79 18.70
C LYS A 524 19.17 17.18 20.10
N LYS A 525 18.36 18.23 20.21
CA LYS A 525 17.76 18.65 21.47
C LYS A 525 16.80 17.59 22.02
N ALA A 526 15.93 17.02 21.18
CA ALA A 526 15.00 15.98 21.59
C ALA A 526 15.73 14.73 22.12
N LEU A 527 16.85 14.34 21.49
CA LEU A 527 17.72 13.27 21.99
C LEU A 527 18.33 13.63 23.35
N ALA A 528 18.86 14.84 23.50
CA ALA A 528 19.44 15.30 24.77
C ALA A 528 18.40 15.37 25.89
N ASP A 529 17.19 15.88 25.62
CA ASP A 529 16.08 15.95 26.56
C ASP A 529 15.59 14.55 26.98
N ALA A 530 15.73 13.56 26.09
CA ALA A 530 15.48 12.14 26.38
C ALA A 530 16.65 11.44 27.10
N GLY A 531 17.73 12.17 27.40
CA GLY A 531 18.89 11.67 28.16
C GLY A 531 19.99 11.06 27.31
N TYR A 532 19.89 11.04 25.98
CA TYR A 532 20.99 10.60 25.12
C TYR A 532 22.14 11.61 25.14
N VAL A 533 23.37 11.13 25.19
CA VAL A 533 24.56 11.99 25.38
C VAL A 533 25.53 11.80 24.22
N MET A 534 26.07 12.90 23.71
CA MET A 534 27.18 12.86 22.76
C MET A 534 28.51 12.74 23.51
N VAL A 535 29.22 11.62 23.31
CA VAL A 535 30.59 11.42 23.79
C VAL A 535 31.52 11.43 22.59
N GLY A 536 32.26 12.53 22.41
CA GLY A 536 33.00 12.78 21.18
C GLY A 536 32.06 12.92 19.98
N LYS A 537 32.20 12.03 18.98
CA LYS A 537 31.34 12.01 17.77
C LYS A 537 30.24 10.95 17.82
N LYS A 538 30.11 10.22 18.94
CA LYS A 538 29.21 9.08 19.05
C LYS A 538 28.08 9.39 20.02
N LEU A 539 26.87 9.00 19.65
CA LEU A 539 25.70 9.06 20.52
C LEU A 539 25.68 7.85 21.47
N HIS A 540 25.44 8.12 22.74
CA HIS A 540 25.34 7.13 23.81
C HIS A 540 23.93 7.11 24.38
N TYR A 541 23.53 5.96 24.91
CA TYR A 541 22.29 5.81 25.64
C TYR A 541 22.25 6.69 26.91
N PRO A 542 21.06 6.91 27.50
CA PRO A 542 20.94 7.52 28.82
C PRO A 542 21.73 6.80 29.90
N LYS A 543 22.08 7.53 30.95
CA LYS A 543 22.86 7.01 32.09
C LYS A 543 22.29 5.69 32.61
N GLY A 544 23.15 4.67 32.73
CA GLY A 544 22.78 3.36 33.27
C GLY A 544 22.11 2.41 32.29
N VAL A 545 21.80 2.85 31.06
CA VAL A 545 21.28 1.99 30.00
C VAL A 545 22.44 1.34 29.25
N LYS A 546 22.35 0.02 29.07
CA LYS A 546 23.34 -0.81 28.37
C LYS A 546 22.85 -1.22 26.99
N GLU A 547 23.77 -1.40 26.06
CA GLU A 547 23.46 -1.99 24.75
C GLU A 547 23.28 -3.50 24.92
N THR A 548 22.04 -3.97 24.83
CA THR A 548 21.68 -5.38 24.97
C THR A 548 21.62 -6.12 23.64
N THR A 549 21.66 -5.39 22.53
CA THR A 549 21.57 -5.97 21.19
C THR A 549 22.95 -6.34 20.70
N GLN A 550 23.19 -7.63 20.46
CA GLN A 550 24.42 -8.05 19.79
C GLN A 550 24.46 -7.47 18.37
N GLY A 551 25.60 -6.88 18.00
CA GLY A 551 25.85 -6.48 16.61
C GLY A 551 25.94 -7.71 15.73
N GLU A 552 25.33 -7.66 14.55
CA GLU A 552 25.58 -8.65 13.48
C GLU A 552 26.90 -8.36 12.75
#